data_AF-A0A6N6KDA3-F1
#
_entry.id   AF-A0A6N6KDA3-F1
#
_cell.length_a   1.000
_cell.length_b   1.000
_cell.length_c   1.000
_cell.angle_alpha   90.00
_cell.angle_beta   90.00
_cell.angle_gamma   90.00
#
_symmetry.space_group_name_H-M   'P 1'
#
loop_
_entity.id
_entity.type
_entity.pdbx_description
1 polymer ?
#
loop_
_entity_poly.entity_id
_entity_poly.type
_entity_poly.pdbx_seq_one_letter_code
_entity_poly.pdbx_strand_id
1 'polypeptide(L)'
;MIIQIKSFITGIALTGLQLLAFICYGQDEGPLLHFDQLTINEGLSHNTVFCLLQDRHGYIWMGTQNGLNKYDGYDFKVFRSDNTRSNDHGFEGKVITALFEDSHGNLWVGTRKNGINVKR
;
A
#
# COMPACT_ATOMS: atom_id res chain seq x y z
N MET A 1 67.19 5.00 9.59
CA MET A 1 66.43 5.45 8.40
C MET A 1 65.33 4.46 7.99
N ILE A 2 65.60 3.16 7.84
CA ILE A 2 64.61 2.14 7.43
C ILE A 2 63.42 1.99 8.41
N ILE A 3 63.64 2.15 9.73
CA ILE A 3 62.61 1.99 10.76
C ILE A 3 61.56 3.12 10.70
N GLN A 4 61.99 4.36 10.42
CA GLN A 4 61.11 5.52 10.26
C GLN A 4 60.18 5.37 9.04
N ILE A 5 60.70 4.82 7.93
CA ILE A 5 59.93 4.58 6.71
C ILE A 5 58.84 3.51 6.94
N LYS A 6 59.15 2.44 7.68
CA LYS A 6 58.16 1.40 8.01
C LYS A 6 57.02 1.95 8.88
N SER A 7 57.36 2.76 9.89
CA SER A 7 56.38 3.40 10.79
C SER A 7 55.42 4.35 10.05
N PHE A 8 55.94 5.09 9.07
CA PHE A 8 55.14 6.00 8.24
C PHE A 8 54.16 5.26 7.34
N ILE A 9 54.60 4.16 6.70
CA ILE A 9 53.76 3.34 5.82
C ILE A 9 52.65 2.64 6.61
N THR A 10 52.95 2.13 7.81
CA THR A 10 51.93 1.52 8.69
C THR A 10 50.87 2.53 9.15
N GLY A 11 51.24 3.79 9.36
CA GLY A 11 50.29 4.85 9.73
C GLY A 11 49.28 5.16 8.61
N ILE A 12 49.74 5.24 7.36
CA ILE A 12 48.88 5.47 6.18
C ILE A 12 47.94 4.27 5.94
N ALA A 13 48.44 3.06 6.14
CA ALA A 13 47.61 1.86 6.01
C ALA A 13 46.49 1.82 7.06
N LEU A 14 46.78 2.26 8.30
CA LEU A 14 45.80 2.25 9.39
C LEU A 14 44.70 3.31 9.21
N THR A 15 45.06 4.51 8.74
CA THR A 15 44.07 5.57 8.44
C THR A 15 43.24 5.21 7.22
N GLY A 16 43.83 4.59 6.19
CA GLY A 16 43.10 4.06 5.04
C GLY A 16 42.10 2.95 5.44
N LEU A 17 42.49 2.07 6.37
CA LEU A 17 41.61 1.01 6.88
C LEU A 17 40.47 1.56 7.74
N GLN A 18 40.72 2.60 8.55
CA GLN A 18 39.68 3.29 9.31
C GLN A 18 38.69 4.03 8.38
N LEU A 19 39.19 4.68 7.33
CA LEU A 19 38.35 5.36 6.35
C LEU A 19 37.49 4.38 5.55
N LEU A 20 38.05 3.23 5.14
CA LEU A 20 37.32 2.13 4.52
C LEU A 20 36.27 1.56 5.46
N ALA A 21 36.61 1.33 6.74
CA ALA A 21 35.64 0.85 7.73
C ALA A 21 34.47 1.84 7.88
N PHE A 22 34.72 3.16 7.91
CA PHE A 22 33.67 4.18 7.95
C PHE A 22 32.75 4.17 6.72
N ILE A 23 33.27 3.87 5.52
CA ILE A 23 32.47 3.71 4.30
C ILE A 23 31.68 2.39 4.32
N CYS A 24 32.25 1.34 4.91
CA CYS A 24 31.59 0.03 5.08
C CYS A 24 30.52 0.04 6.17
N TYR A 25 30.65 0.90 7.18
CA TYR A 25 29.55 1.30 8.07
C TYR A 25 28.61 2.24 7.31
N GLY A 26 28.10 1.77 6.16
CA GLY A 26 26.90 2.35 5.58
C GLY A 26 25.82 2.32 6.66
N GLN A 27 25.24 3.48 6.95
CA GLN A 27 24.05 3.56 7.78
C GLN A 27 22.95 2.80 7.03
N ASP A 28 22.78 1.53 7.38
CA ASP A 28 21.60 0.77 7.00
C ASP A 28 20.45 1.26 7.89
N GLU A 29 20.01 2.50 7.61
CA GLU A 29 18.69 2.93 8.02
C GLU A 29 17.73 2.10 7.16
N GLY A 30 17.30 0.96 7.69
CA GLY A 30 16.27 0.14 7.06
C GLY A 30 15.11 1.03 6.61
N PRO A 31 14.40 0.66 5.54
CA PRO A 31 13.52 1.57 4.81
C PRO A 31 12.60 2.31 5.77
N LEU A 32 12.77 3.63 5.85
CA LEU A 32 11.92 4.51 6.64
C LEU A 32 10.47 4.27 6.20
N LEU A 33 9.60 3.91 7.15
CA LEU A 33 8.18 3.76 6.89
C LEU A 33 7.62 5.11 6.43
N HIS A 34 7.31 5.20 5.14
CA HIS A 34 6.61 6.33 4.56
C HIS A 34 5.11 6.04 4.57
N PHE A 35 4.31 7.01 5.02
CA PHE A 35 2.87 6.89 5.06
C PHE A 35 2.24 7.94 4.16
N ASP A 36 1.57 7.47 3.12
CA ASP A 36 0.73 8.30 2.26
C ASP A 36 -0.68 8.42 2.83
N GLN A 37 -1.26 9.62 2.68
CA GLN A 37 -2.67 9.84 3.00
C GLN A 37 -3.50 9.77 1.71
N LEU A 38 -4.42 8.81 1.67
CA LEU A 38 -5.37 8.66 0.57
C LEU A 38 -6.75 9.14 1.04
N THR A 39 -7.19 10.29 0.54
CA THR A 39 -8.45 10.94 0.88
C THR A 39 -9.38 10.99 -0.34
N ILE A 40 -10.53 11.65 -0.18
CA ILE A 40 -11.42 11.96 -1.31
C ILE A 40 -10.75 12.76 -2.44
N ASN A 41 -9.70 13.54 -2.14
CA ASN A 41 -8.98 14.32 -3.14
C ASN A 41 -8.11 13.44 -4.03
N GLU A 42 -7.63 12.31 -3.50
CA GLU A 42 -6.83 11.32 -4.22
C GLU A 42 -7.71 10.28 -4.93
N GLY A 43 -9.05 10.40 -4.86
CA GLY A 43 -9.99 9.55 -5.59
C GLY A 43 -10.79 8.55 -4.75
N LEU A 44 -10.57 8.50 -3.42
CA LEU A 44 -11.37 7.67 -2.53
C LEU A 44 -12.83 8.14 -2.52
N SER A 45 -13.79 7.22 -2.53
CA SER A 45 -15.22 7.58 -2.55
C SER A 45 -15.75 8.20 -1.25
N HIS A 46 -15.08 7.98 -0.12
CA HIS A 46 -15.42 8.59 1.18
C HIS A 46 -14.25 8.40 2.15
N ASN A 47 -14.00 9.38 3.02
CA ASN A 47 -12.92 9.33 4.04
C ASN A 47 -13.14 8.28 5.14
N THR A 48 -14.24 7.52 5.11
CA THR A 48 -14.55 6.52 6.14
C THR A 48 -14.49 5.16 5.48
N VAL A 49 -13.43 4.42 5.79
CA VAL A 49 -13.18 3.05 5.33
C VAL A 49 -13.57 2.09 6.44
N PHE A 50 -14.37 1.07 6.13
CA PHE A 50 -14.85 0.07 7.09
C PHE A 50 -14.16 -1.28 6.92
N CYS A 51 -13.69 -1.60 5.71
CA CYS A 51 -13.04 -2.86 5.42
C CYS A 51 -12.02 -2.72 4.28
N LEU A 52 -11.00 -3.58 4.34
CA LEU A 52 -9.89 -3.66 3.41
C LEU A 52 -9.68 -5.12 3.00
N LEU A 53 -9.32 -5.36 1.75
CA LEU A 53 -8.93 -6.67 1.25
C LEU A 53 -7.93 -6.50 0.09
N GLN A 54 -6.78 -7.15 0.16
CA GLN A 54 -5.94 -7.32 -1.02
C GLN A 54 -6.41 -8.55 -1.79
N ASP A 55 -6.70 -8.41 -3.08
CA ASP A 55 -7.07 -9.55 -3.93
C ASP A 55 -5.83 -10.32 -4.41
N ARG A 56 -6.03 -11.52 -4.97
CA ARG A 56 -4.96 -12.38 -5.50
C ARG A 56 -4.12 -11.74 -6.61
N HIS A 57 -4.61 -10.66 -7.24
CA HIS A 57 -3.89 -9.92 -8.28
C HIS A 57 -3.09 -8.75 -7.70
N GLY A 58 -3.15 -8.54 -6.38
CA GLY A 58 -2.42 -7.50 -5.68
C GLY A 58 -3.19 -6.18 -5.50
N TYR A 59 -4.41 -6.07 -6.02
CA TYR A 59 -5.19 -4.84 -5.88
C TYR A 59 -5.78 -4.70 -4.48
N ILE A 60 -5.84 -3.46 -3.98
CA ILE A 60 -6.44 -3.17 -2.68
C ILE A 60 -7.88 -2.74 -2.86
N TRP A 61 -8.79 -3.50 -2.28
CA TRP A 61 -10.21 -3.21 -2.21
C TRP A 61 -10.56 -2.53 -0.89
N MET A 62 -11.29 -1.42 -0.97
CA MET A 62 -11.70 -0.58 0.14
C MET A 62 -13.20 -0.40 0.14
N GLY A 63 -13.86 -0.93 1.16
CA GLY A 63 -15.27 -0.65 1.42
C GLY A 63 -15.43 0.62 2.24
N THR A 64 -16.16 1.60 1.71
CA THR A 64 -16.37 2.89 2.37
C THR A 64 -17.85 3.10 2.73
N GLN A 65 -18.13 4.23 3.39
CA GLN A 65 -19.50 4.69 3.61
C GLN A 65 -20.27 4.91 2.29
N ASN A 66 -19.58 5.18 1.19
CA ASN A 66 -20.20 5.56 -0.09
C ASN A 66 -19.62 4.79 -1.28
N GLY A 67 -19.50 3.47 -1.13
CA GLY A 67 -19.19 2.56 -2.23
C GLY A 67 -17.95 1.70 -2.02
N LEU A 68 -17.57 1.01 -3.09
CA LEU A 68 -16.41 0.13 -3.14
C LEU A 68 -15.34 0.76 -4.02
N ASN A 69 -14.10 0.74 -3.57
CA ASN A 69 -12.96 1.32 -4.28
C ASN A 69 -11.95 0.21 -4.53
N LYS A 70 -11.40 0.18 -5.74
CA LYS A 70 -10.28 -0.66 -6.11
C LYS A 70 -9.08 0.24 -6.36
N TYR A 71 -7.98 -0.02 -5.69
CA TYR A 71 -6.75 0.74 -5.79
C TYR A 71 -5.64 -0.16 -6.34
N ASP A 72 -4.89 0.35 -7.30
CA ASP A 72 -3.80 -0.36 -7.97
C ASP A 72 -2.39 0.09 -7.54
N GLY A 73 -2.30 0.99 -6.57
CA GLY A 73 -1.05 1.62 -6.14
C GLY A 73 -0.84 3.02 -6.71
N TYR A 74 -1.66 3.43 -7.68
CA TYR A 74 -1.58 4.74 -8.31
C TYR A 74 -2.94 5.44 -8.29
N ASP A 75 -3.99 4.76 -8.78
CA ASP A 75 -5.30 5.33 -9.02
C ASP A 75 -6.42 4.51 -8.38
N PHE A 76 -7.56 5.17 -8.16
CA PHE A 76 -8.78 4.54 -7.69
C PHE A 76 -9.78 4.31 -8.82
N LYS A 77 -10.27 3.07 -8.91
CA LYS A 77 -11.53 2.77 -9.58
C LYS A 77 -12.66 2.69 -8.57
N VAL A 78 -13.61 3.62 -8.66
CA VAL A 78 -14.76 3.70 -7.77
C VAL A 78 -15.96 2.97 -8.38
N PHE A 79 -16.57 2.09 -7.61
CA PHE A 79 -17.80 1.38 -7.93
C PHE A 79 -18.95 1.96 -7.09
N ARG A 80 -19.77 2.80 -7.74
CA ARG A 80 -21.05 3.34 -7.24
C ARG A 80 -22.16 2.88 -8.19
N SER A 81 -23.39 2.72 -7.71
CA SER A 81 -24.53 2.56 -8.66
C SER A 81 -24.67 3.86 -9.43
N ASP A 82 -24.93 3.79 -10.72
CA ASP A 82 -25.51 4.92 -11.41
C ASP A 82 -27.02 4.95 -11.11
N ASN A 83 -27.57 6.13 -10.89
CA ASN A 83 -28.99 6.36 -10.64
C ASN A 83 -29.80 6.33 -11.96
N THR A 84 -29.15 6.06 -13.09
CA THR A 84 -29.66 6.28 -14.44
C THR A 84 -30.09 4.98 -15.13
N ARG A 85 -29.71 3.82 -14.59
CA ARG A 85 -30.09 2.50 -15.10
C ARG A 85 -30.97 1.82 -14.06
N SER A 86 -32.28 1.87 -14.31
CA SER A 86 -33.36 1.29 -13.50
C SER A 86 -33.27 -0.22 -13.22
N ASN A 87 -32.23 -0.91 -13.70
CA ASN A 87 -31.97 -2.34 -13.48
C ASN A 87 -30.61 -2.62 -12.83
N ASP A 88 -29.88 -1.62 -12.34
CA ASP A 88 -28.55 -1.85 -11.80
C ASP A 88 -28.60 -2.27 -10.32
N HIS A 89 -28.04 -3.44 -9.99
CA HIS A 89 -27.93 -3.96 -8.63
C HIS A 89 -26.87 -3.21 -7.78
N GLY A 90 -26.55 -1.97 -8.14
CA GLY A 90 -25.36 -1.25 -7.70
C GLY A 90 -25.37 -0.77 -6.25
N PHE A 91 -24.22 -0.24 -5.83
CA PHE A 91 -23.85 0.05 -4.44
C PHE A 91 -24.20 1.46 -3.95
N GLU A 92 -25.20 2.14 -4.50
CA GLU A 92 -25.48 3.54 -4.16
C GLU A 92 -25.87 3.74 -2.70
N GLY A 93 -25.16 4.63 -2.00
CA GLY A 93 -25.37 4.92 -0.58
C GLY A 93 -25.17 3.70 0.34
N LYS A 94 -24.58 2.61 -0.18
CA LYS A 94 -24.39 1.37 0.58
C LYS A 94 -23.06 1.44 1.30
N VAL A 95 -23.14 1.45 2.63
CA VAL A 95 -22.00 1.22 3.50
C VAL A 95 -21.51 -0.20 3.26
N ILE A 96 -20.30 -0.32 2.71
CA ILE A 96 -19.64 -1.60 2.50
C ILE A 96 -18.93 -1.96 3.79
N THR A 97 -19.33 -3.07 4.41
CA THR A 97 -18.89 -3.44 5.76
C THR A 97 -17.99 -4.66 5.78
N ALA A 98 -17.97 -5.46 4.70
CA ALA A 98 -17.14 -6.65 4.61
C ALA A 98 -16.75 -6.93 3.17
N LEU A 99 -15.57 -7.49 2.99
CA LEU A 99 -15.02 -7.97 1.73
C LEU A 99 -14.42 -9.34 1.93
N PHE A 100 -14.61 -10.23 0.96
CA PHE A 100 -14.01 -11.56 0.95
C PHE A 100 -13.77 -12.01 -0.48
N GLU A 101 -12.60 -12.57 -0.76
CA GLU A 101 -12.30 -13.21 -2.04
C GLU A 101 -12.36 -14.73 -1.86
N ASP A 102 -13.15 -15.42 -2.69
CA ASP A 102 -13.21 -16.88 -2.66
C ASP A 102 -12.06 -17.54 -3.43
N SER A 103 -11.98 -18.87 -3.36
CA SER A 103 -10.93 -19.65 -4.04
C SER A 103 -10.95 -19.52 -5.57
N HIS A 104 -12.08 -19.16 -6.17
CA HIS A 104 -12.23 -18.95 -7.62
C HIS A 104 -11.90 -17.50 -8.03
N GLY A 105 -11.64 -16.60 -7.08
CA GLY A 105 -11.31 -15.20 -7.34
C GLY A 105 -12.52 -14.28 -7.43
N ASN A 106 -13.70 -14.75 -7.04
CA ASN A 106 -14.86 -13.85 -6.97
C ASN A 106 -14.77 -13.00 -5.71
N LEU A 107 -15.14 -11.72 -5.87
CA LEU A 107 -15.19 -10.79 -4.75
C LEU A 107 -16.62 -10.73 -4.18
N TRP A 108 -16.75 -11.13 -2.93
CA TRP A 108 -17.97 -11.06 -2.13
C TRP A 108 -17.98 -9.76 -1.33
N VAL A 109 -19.07 -9.00 -1.43
CA VAL A 109 -19.19 -7.66 -0.87
C VAL A 109 -20.39 -7.60 0.06
N GLY A 110 -20.14 -7.46 1.36
CA GLY A 110 -21.15 -7.29 2.38
C GLY A 110 -21.58 -5.83 2.52
N THR A 111 -22.89 -5.59 2.52
CA THR A 111 -23.47 -4.24 2.65
C THR A 111 -24.37 -4.14 3.88
N ARG A 112 -24.33 -3.01 4.59
CA ARG A 112 -25.11 -2.83 5.84
C ARG A 112 -26.63 -2.89 5.65
N LYS A 113 -27.14 -2.61 4.45
CA LYS A 113 -28.59 -2.47 4.19
C LYS A 113 -29.19 -3.45 3.17
N ASN A 114 -28.38 -4.16 2.38
CA ASN A 114 -28.88 -4.96 1.25
C ASN A 114 -28.24 -6.37 1.16
N GLY A 115 -27.63 -6.87 2.24
CA GLY A 115 -27.02 -8.20 2.23
C GLY A 115 -25.73 -8.26 1.40
N ILE A 116 -25.57 -9.35 0.64
CA ILE A 116 -24.33 -9.75 -0.03
C ILE A 116 -24.45 -9.55 -1.54
N ASN A 117 -23.45 -8.92 -2.16
CA ASN A 117 -23.27 -8.83 -3.60
C ASN A 117 -22.03 -9.62 -4.05
N VAL A 118 -22.07 -10.20 -5.25
CA VAL A 118 -20.93 -10.92 -5.84
C VAL A 118 -20.46 -10.19 -7.09
N LYS A 119 -19.17 -9.91 -7.16
CA LYS A 119 -18.50 -9.45 -8.38
C LYS A 119 -17.71 -10.62 -8.99
N ARG A 120 -18.04 -10.95 -10.23
CA ARG A 120 -17.36 -11.93 -11.08
C ARG A 120 -16.46 -11.23 -12.09
#